data_AF-A0A3D2GSI7-F1
#
_entry.id   AF-A0A3D2GSI7-F1
#
_cell.length_a   1.000
_cell.length_b   1.000
_cell.length_c   1.000
_cell.angle_alpha   90.00
_cell.angle_beta   90.00
_cell.angle_gamma   90.00
#
_symmetry.space_group_name_H-M   'P 1'
#
loop_
_entity.id
_entity.type
_entity.pdbx_description
1 polymer ?
#
loop_
_entity_poly.entity_id
_entity_poly.type
_entity_poly.pdbx_seq_one_letter_code
_entity_poly.pdbx_strand_id
1 'polypeptide(L)'
;ATLDKAQLAIPQLNFAPEPAPGSLLVTVSIKPDDTVAITSASLSSDTISFDASGVFNPDGSYGVRADRLQWGATDLSISFDAGADGGWDAVIDGPRLDLRPLLKEEEAPEVTASAEPADKPDGKSFAWLLDSSAVVSDDSPTRKITYSVQEVITSKGIALSDVRGGVELTPSNWPSVMVQGQLGDAPLVVQISGTRPDPLKVRFESGDLGALLSAYNADIPLIGGRFVFDGTGRPWSRGDVELHGGVDLQDFRLGEAAVLTRTIDALSREGLATINKDAGFGFKQFTADIDLGNGQLTVREGRASGGQFGFTLGGVVDLSKEQLDLNGTLVPVYTLNRWIGAIPVIGTLLTGGDGEGLFAANYTVDGPFSEPDISINPLSALAPGIIRKLLFAQDNLPAKEGEERKPLEPPPGMVDHGG
;
A
#
# COMPACT_ATOMS: atom_id res chain seq x y z
N ALA A 1 -25.94 -28.30 33.02
CA ALA A 1 -26.62 -27.16 33.68
C ALA A 1 -27.47 -26.43 32.66
N THR A 2 -28.67 -26.01 33.03
CA THR A 2 -29.45 -25.02 32.26
C THR A 2 -28.93 -23.64 32.64
N LEU A 3 -28.69 -22.79 31.65
CA LEU A 3 -28.17 -21.43 31.82
C LEU A 3 -29.25 -20.43 31.40
N ASP A 4 -29.62 -19.51 32.30
CA ASP A 4 -30.52 -18.40 31.96
C ASP A 4 -29.86 -17.42 30.97
N LYS A 5 -28.52 -17.33 31.03
CA LYS A 5 -27.67 -16.50 30.17
C LYS A 5 -26.35 -17.23 29.89
N ALA A 6 -26.13 -17.59 28.63
CA ALA A 6 -24.89 -18.12 28.09
C ALA A 6 -24.28 -17.09 27.13
N GLN A 7 -22.98 -16.82 27.28
CA GLN A 7 -22.22 -15.85 26.49
C GLN A 7 -20.76 -16.29 26.40
N LEU A 8 -20.12 -16.08 25.25
CA LEU A 8 -18.67 -16.15 25.10
C LEU A 8 -18.11 -14.74 25.04
N ALA A 9 -17.50 -14.30 26.13
CA ALA A 9 -16.75 -13.05 26.13
C ALA A 9 -15.26 -13.36 25.86
N ILE A 10 -14.69 -12.69 24.88
CA ILE A 10 -13.25 -12.62 24.64
C ILE A 10 -12.85 -11.15 24.81
N PRO A 11 -12.58 -10.70 26.06
CA PRO A 11 -12.33 -9.30 26.37
C PRO A 11 -11.17 -8.69 25.58
N GLN A 12 -10.16 -9.49 25.27
CA GLN A 12 -8.98 -9.07 24.50
C GLN A 12 -9.32 -8.69 23.06
N LEU A 13 -10.44 -9.20 22.54
CA LEU A 13 -10.95 -8.90 21.19
C LEU A 13 -12.17 -7.98 21.23
N ASN A 14 -12.47 -7.39 22.40
CA ASN A 14 -13.71 -6.64 22.64
C ASN A 14 -14.98 -7.38 22.16
N PHE A 15 -14.95 -8.71 22.24
CA PHE A 15 -16.00 -9.56 21.69
C PHE A 15 -16.86 -10.10 22.82
N ALA A 16 -18.14 -9.73 22.83
CA ALA A 16 -19.13 -10.23 23.78
C ALA A 16 -20.52 -10.18 23.12
N PRO A 17 -20.95 -11.24 22.43
CA PRO A 17 -22.28 -11.30 21.81
C PRO A 17 -23.36 -11.29 22.89
N GLU A 18 -24.62 -10.99 22.54
CA GLU A 18 -25.69 -10.93 23.54
C GLU A 18 -25.86 -12.28 24.27
N PRO A 19 -26.01 -12.27 25.60
CA PRO A 19 -26.27 -13.50 26.34
C PRO A 19 -27.63 -14.09 25.96
N ALA A 20 -27.69 -15.39 25.72
CA ALA A 20 -28.92 -16.10 25.41
C ALA A 20 -29.10 -17.32 26.32
N PRO A 21 -30.34 -17.77 26.61
CA PRO A 21 -30.56 -19.02 27.32
C PRO A 21 -29.88 -20.19 26.59
N GLY A 22 -29.35 -21.14 27.36
CA GLY A 22 -28.63 -22.27 26.78
C GLY A 22 -28.41 -23.43 27.74
N SER A 23 -27.71 -24.45 27.26
CA SER A 23 -27.34 -25.61 28.04
C SER A 23 -25.84 -25.87 27.96
N LEU A 24 -25.22 -26.16 29.10
CA LEU A 24 -23.81 -26.52 29.21
C LEU A 24 -23.67 -27.89 29.85
N LEU A 25 -22.99 -28.81 29.17
CA LEU A 25 -22.60 -30.12 29.70
C LEU A 25 -21.09 -30.21 29.73
N VAL A 26 -20.52 -30.48 30.90
CA VAL A 26 -19.06 -30.67 31.07
C VAL A 26 -18.81 -31.98 31.80
N THR A 27 -17.94 -32.80 31.21
CA THR A 27 -17.44 -34.04 31.80
C THR A 27 -15.97 -33.85 32.10
N VAL A 28 -15.61 -33.99 33.38
CA VAL A 28 -14.23 -33.82 33.87
C VAL A 28 -13.77 -35.12 34.51
N SER A 29 -12.54 -35.53 34.22
CA SER A 29 -11.84 -36.61 34.89
C SER A 29 -10.52 -36.11 35.46
N ILE A 30 -10.22 -36.49 36.70
CA ILE A 30 -8.95 -36.18 37.35
C ILE A 30 -8.18 -37.51 37.46
N LYS A 31 -6.97 -37.55 36.92
CA LYS A 31 -6.10 -38.73 36.95
C LYS A 31 -5.27 -38.77 38.25
N PRO A 32 -4.70 -39.94 38.62
CA PRO A 32 -3.86 -40.06 39.82
C PRO A 32 -2.56 -39.24 39.80
N ASP A 33 -2.14 -38.77 38.63
CA ASP A 33 -0.97 -37.91 38.42
C ASP A 33 -1.34 -36.41 38.45
N ASP A 34 -2.50 -36.06 39.03
CA ASP A 34 -3.07 -34.71 39.10
C ASP A 34 -3.41 -34.07 37.73
N THR A 35 -3.34 -34.82 36.64
CA THR A 35 -3.82 -34.35 35.33
C THR A 35 -5.33 -34.16 35.35
N VAL A 36 -5.79 -32.98 34.96
CA VAL A 36 -7.22 -32.67 34.78
C VAL A 36 -7.56 -32.78 33.29
N ALA A 37 -8.49 -33.66 32.95
CA ALA A 37 -8.99 -33.79 31.59
C ALA A 37 -10.47 -33.40 31.52
N ILE A 38 -10.78 -32.40 30.69
CA ILE A 38 -12.13 -32.11 30.22
C ILE A 38 -12.39 -33.07 29.05
N THR A 39 -13.04 -34.20 29.33
CA THR A 39 -13.36 -35.22 28.33
C THR A 39 -14.33 -34.68 27.27
N SER A 40 -15.26 -33.83 27.70
CA SER A 40 -16.20 -33.14 26.82
C SER A 40 -16.74 -31.90 27.52
N ALA A 41 -16.79 -30.78 26.81
CA ALA A 41 -17.53 -29.58 27.17
C ALA A 41 -18.37 -29.17 25.96
N SER A 42 -19.69 -29.19 26.10
CA SER A 42 -20.63 -28.82 25.04
C SER A 42 -21.53 -27.71 25.54
N LEU A 43 -21.56 -26.61 24.80
CA LEU A 43 -22.47 -25.47 25.01
C LEU A 43 -23.37 -25.34 23.80
N SER A 44 -24.67 -25.16 24.04
CA SER A 44 -25.64 -24.83 23.00
C SER A 44 -26.58 -23.72 23.47
N SER A 45 -26.60 -22.61 22.73
CA SER A 45 -27.57 -21.52 22.83
C SER A 45 -27.91 -21.00 21.43
N ASP A 46 -28.82 -20.02 21.35
CA ASP A 46 -29.19 -19.36 20.08
C ASP A 46 -28.08 -18.45 19.52
N THR A 47 -27.14 -18.01 20.37
CA THR A 47 -26.07 -17.07 19.98
C THR A 47 -24.70 -17.70 19.86
N ILE A 48 -24.50 -18.84 20.52
CA ILE A 48 -23.24 -19.57 20.50
C ILE A 48 -23.47 -21.08 20.66
N SER A 49 -22.68 -21.86 19.94
CA SER A 49 -22.48 -23.27 20.25
C SER A 49 -21.02 -23.64 20.16
N PHE A 50 -20.55 -24.50 21.08
CA PHE A 50 -19.24 -25.11 20.95
C PHE A 50 -19.23 -26.54 21.47
N ASP A 51 -18.33 -27.35 20.91
CA ASP A 51 -17.95 -28.66 21.41
C ASP A 51 -16.43 -28.68 21.59
N ALA A 52 -15.98 -28.92 22.81
CA ALA A 52 -14.59 -28.83 23.19
C ALA A 52 -14.12 -29.95 24.12
N SER A 53 -12.82 -30.16 24.13
CA SER A 53 -12.11 -31.03 25.07
C SER A 53 -10.79 -30.37 25.47
N GLY A 54 -10.19 -30.84 26.56
CA GLY A 54 -8.89 -30.32 26.97
C GLY A 54 -8.21 -31.16 28.03
N VAL A 55 -6.90 -31.02 28.12
CA VAL A 55 -6.04 -31.68 29.10
C VAL A 55 -5.15 -30.62 29.72
N PHE A 56 -5.07 -30.61 31.05
CA PHE A 56 -4.29 -29.67 31.85
C PHE A 56 -3.37 -30.49 32.76
N ASN A 57 -2.07 -30.32 32.57
CA ASN A 57 -1.05 -31.07 33.28
C ASN A 57 -0.53 -30.29 34.51
N PRO A 58 -0.03 -30.96 35.55
CA PRO A 58 0.49 -30.30 36.75
C PRO A 58 1.72 -29.43 36.52
N ASP A 59 2.45 -29.66 35.42
CA ASP A 59 3.61 -28.85 35.02
C ASP A 59 3.23 -27.49 34.40
N GLY A 60 1.93 -27.23 34.25
CA GLY A 60 1.39 -26.00 33.67
C GLY A 60 1.16 -26.08 32.17
N SER A 61 1.57 -27.15 31.49
CA SER A 61 1.22 -27.39 30.09
C SER A 61 -0.25 -27.75 29.94
N TYR A 62 -0.87 -27.33 28.85
CA TYR A 62 -2.26 -27.67 28.56
C TYR A 62 -2.55 -27.69 27.07
N GLY A 63 -3.50 -28.53 26.67
CA GLY A 63 -4.04 -28.60 25.32
C GLY A 63 -5.55 -28.44 25.38
N VAL A 64 -6.11 -27.60 24.51
CA VAL A 64 -7.55 -27.39 24.36
C VAL A 64 -7.91 -27.51 22.89
N ARG A 65 -8.98 -28.24 22.60
CA ARG A 65 -9.51 -28.39 21.26
C ARG A 65 -11.00 -28.13 21.25
N ALA A 66 -11.43 -27.16 20.46
CA ALA A 66 -12.82 -26.97 20.06
C ALA A 66 -13.01 -27.56 18.66
N ASP A 67 -13.71 -28.69 18.56
CA ASP A 67 -14.01 -29.32 17.27
C ASP A 67 -14.99 -28.50 16.44
N ARG A 68 -15.84 -27.73 17.13
CA ARG A 68 -16.77 -26.80 16.52
C ARG A 68 -16.97 -25.63 17.46
N LEU A 69 -16.90 -24.42 16.93
CA LEU A 69 -17.13 -23.16 17.60
C LEU A 69 -17.91 -22.27 16.64
N GLN A 70 -19.16 -21.96 16.99
CA GLN A 70 -20.05 -21.16 16.15
C GLN A 70 -20.58 -19.97 16.90
N TRP A 71 -20.54 -18.81 16.25
CA TRP A 71 -21.22 -17.60 16.70
C TRP A 71 -21.56 -16.74 15.48
N GLY A 72 -22.79 -16.22 15.40
CA GLY A 72 -23.21 -15.44 14.23
C GLY A 72 -22.99 -16.19 12.92
N ALA A 73 -22.16 -15.63 12.02
CA ALA A 73 -21.76 -16.29 10.78
C ALA A 73 -20.45 -17.09 10.89
N THR A 74 -19.74 -17.03 12.02
CA THR A 74 -18.50 -17.76 12.23
C THR A 74 -18.76 -19.22 12.54
N ASP A 75 -17.98 -20.10 11.93
CA ASP A 75 -17.97 -21.54 12.14
C ASP A 75 -16.54 -22.06 11.95
N LEU A 76 -15.92 -22.44 13.07
CA LEU A 76 -14.51 -22.79 13.15
C LEU A 76 -14.28 -24.00 14.04
N SER A 77 -13.10 -24.58 13.89
CA SER A 77 -12.45 -25.47 14.83
C SER A 77 -11.13 -24.83 15.25
N ILE A 78 -10.78 -24.99 16.52
CA ILE A 78 -9.57 -24.39 17.10
C ILE A 78 -8.87 -25.45 17.95
N SER A 79 -7.57 -25.65 17.75
CA SER A 79 -6.71 -26.31 18.74
C SER A 79 -5.70 -25.32 19.28
N PHE A 80 -5.40 -25.44 20.56
CA PHE A 80 -4.43 -24.61 21.27
C PHE A 80 -3.64 -25.49 22.22
N ASP A 81 -2.32 -25.54 22.03
CA ASP A 81 -1.41 -26.33 22.85
C ASP A 81 -0.35 -25.39 23.43
N ALA A 82 -0.27 -25.32 24.76
CA ALA A 82 0.71 -24.54 25.50
C ALA A 82 1.67 -25.44 26.27
N GLY A 83 2.96 -25.17 26.12
CA GLY A 83 4.04 -25.81 26.86
C GLY A 83 4.26 -25.17 28.23
N ALA A 84 4.90 -25.92 29.13
CA ALA A 84 5.30 -25.43 30.46
C ALA A 84 6.35 -24.30 30.39
N ASP A 85 7.02 -24.13 29.24
CA ASP A 85 7.96 -23.06 28.93
C ASP A 85 7.28 -21.74 28.54
N GLY A 86 5.95 -21.73 28.43
CA GLY A 86 5.14 -20.56 28.02
C GLY A 86 5.03 -20.39 26.50
N GLY A 87 5.58 -21.32 25.71
CA GLY A 87 5.37 -21.39 24.27
C GLY A 87 4.00 -21.96 23.95
N TRP A 88 3.45 -21.62 22.79
CA TRP A 88 2.17 -22.17 22.37
C TRP A 88 1.99 -22.23 20.85
N ASP A 89 1.21 -23.20 20.40
CA ASP A 89 0.76 -23.34 19.01
C ASP A 89 -0.78 -23.31 18.98
N ALA A 90 -1.34 -22.56 18.04
CA ALA A 90 -2.75 -22.47 17.80
C ALA A 90 -3.04 -22.80 16.34
N VAL A 91 -3.99 -23.69 16.10
CA VAL A 91 -4.45 -24.03 14.76
C VAL A 91 -5.92 -23.65 14.63
N ILE A 92 -6.26 -22.87 13.61
CA ILE A 92 -7.61 -22.39 13.34
C ILE A 92 -8.03 -22.87 11.95
N ASP A 93 -9.02 -23.75 11.90
CA ASP A 93 -9.54 -24.30 10.65
C ASP A 93 -11.05 -24.11 10.59
N GLY A 94 -11.61 -23.88 9.42
CA GLY A 94 -13.06 -23.97 9.29
C GLY A 94 -13.64 -23.37 8.03
N PRO A 95 -14.96 -23.52 7.85
CA PRO A 95 -15.65 -22.95 6.71
C PRO A 95 -15.68 -21.43 6.72
N ARG A 96 -15.84 -20.76 7.88
CA ARG A 96 -16.13 -19.32 7.88
C ARG A 96 -15.65 -18.58 9.13
N LEU A 97 -15.03 -17.43 8.94
CA LEU A 97 -14.70 -16.47 10.00
C LEU A 97 -15.28 -15.10 9.68
N ASP A 98 -16.16 -14.59 10.55
CA ASP A 98 -16.70 -13.23 10.44
C ASP A 98 -15.98 -12.29 11.42
N LEU A 99 -15.19 -11.36 10.88
CA LEU A 99 -14.41 -10.39 11.67
C LEU A 99 -15.18 -9.11 12.00
N ARG A 100 -16.33 -8.86 11.38
CA ARG A 100 -17.16 -7.67 11.65
C ARG A 100 -17.51 -7.48 13.13
N PRO A 101 -17.90 -8.53 13.90
CA PRO A 101 -18.17 -8.34 15.32
C PRO A 101 -16.90 -8.15 16.17
N LEU A 102 -15.73 -8.55 15.68
CA LEU A 102 -14.45 -8.50 16.42
C LEU A 102 -13.71 -7.17 16.27
N LEU A 103 -13.99 -6.43 15.19
CA LEU A 103 -13.23 -5.25 14.78
C LEU A 103 -14.15 -4.03 14.61
N LYS A 104 -15.16 -3.88 15.48
CA LYS A 104 -15.92 -2.63 15.55
C LYS A 104 -14.93 -1.52 15.92
N GLU A 105 -14.69 -0.60 15.00
CA GLU A 105 -14.04 0.66 15.30
C GLU A 105 -14.83 1.29 16.46
N GLU A 106 -14.22 1.41 17.65
CA GLU A 106 -14.75 2.35 18.63
C GLU A 106 -14.78 3.70 17.93
N GLU A 107 -15.95 4.36 17.87
CA GLU A 107 -16.04 5.74 17.39
C GLU A 107 -14.98 6.53 18.14
N ALA A 108 -13.97 7.03 17.41
CA ALA A 108 -12.92 7.83 18.02
C ALA A 108 -13.62 8.95 18.77
N PRO A 109 -13.35 9.13 20.09
CA PRO A 109 -13.96 10.23 20.82
C PRO A 109 -13.66 11.52 20.06
N GLU A 110 -14.69 12.35 19.83
CA GLU A 110 -14.53 13.66 19.20
C GLU A 110 -13.30 14.33 19.82
N VAL A 111 -12.29 14.60 18.98
CA VAL A 111 -11.05 15.23 19.42
C VAL A 111 -11.37 16.67 19.80
N THR A 112 -11.87 16.88 21.03
CA THR A 112 -11.82 18.18 21.65
C THR A 112 -10.34 18.51 21.83
N ALA A 113 -9.90 19.62 21.25
CA ALA A 113 -8.53 20.10 21.25
C ALA A 113 -8.06 20.48 22.66
N SER A 114 -7.89 19.51 23.55
CA SER A 114 -7.17 19.64 24.82
C SER A 114 -6.89 18.31 25.52
N ALA A 115 -7.06 17.14 24.89
CA ALA A 115 -6.67 15.87 25.49
C ALA A 115 -5.14 15.70 25.41
N GLU A 116 -4.48 15.56 26.56
CA GLU A 116 -3.11 15.07 26.64
C GLU A 116 -2.98 13.75 25.86
N PRO A 117 -1.84 13.49 25.19
CA PRO A 117 -1.67 12.30 24.37
C PRO A 117 -1.86 11.05 25.22
N ALA A 118 -2.82 10.21 24.83
CA ALA A 118 -3.14 8.96 25.52
C ALA A 118 -1.87 8.10 25.65
N ASP A 119 -1.55 7.74 26.89
CA ASP A 119 -0.39 6.94 27.24
C ASP A 119 -0.75 5.46 27.06
N LYS A 120 -0.05 4.80 26.14
CA LYS A 120 -0.10 3.37 25.74
C LYS A 120 -1.33 2.90 24.95
N PRO A 121 -1.13 2.01 23.94
CA PRO A 121 -2.23 1.24 23.36
C PRO A 121 -2.87 0.41 24.48
N ASP A 122 -4.19 0.48 24.57
CA ASP A 122 -5.04 -0.05 25.64
C ASP A 122 -5.15 -1.59 25.67
N GLY A 123 -4.31 -2.30 24.92
CA GLY A 123 -4.29 -3.76 24.86
C GLY A 123 -5.51 -4.39 24.18
N LYS A 124 -6.37 -3.58 23.55
CA LYS A 124 -7.62 -4.03 22.91
C LYS A 124 -7.56 -4.11 21.38
N SER A 125 -6.44 -3.70 20.77
CA SER A 125 -6.24 -3.72 19.31
C SER A 125 -5.15 -4.71 18.91
N PHE A 126 -5.26 -5.33 17.72
CA PHE A 126 -4.21 -6.19 17.14
C PHE A 126 -2.84 -5.50 17.02
N ALA A 127 -2.78 -4.18 17.22
CA ALA A 127 -1.57 -3.39 17.28
C ALA A 127 -0.59 -3.85 18.38
N TRP A 128 -1.04 -4.54 19.45
CA TRP A 128 -0.12 -5.11 20.45
C TRP A 128 0.81 -6.18 19.87
N LEU A 129 0.39 -6.90 18.81
CA LEU A 129 1.26 -7.86 18.12
C LEU A 129 2.43 -7.16 17.41
N LEU A 130 2.28 -5.87 17.12
CA LEU A 130 3.29 -5.02 16.50
C LEU A 130 4.01 -4.13 17.53
N ASP A 131 3.57 -4.15 18.80
CA ASP A 131 4.25 -3.48 19.90
C ASP A 131 5.52 -4.25 20.27
N SER A 132 6.60 -3.90 19.58
CA SER A 132 7.94 -4.44 19.79
C SER A 132 8.53 -4.11 21.17
N SER A 133 7.87 -3.27 21.99
CA SER A 133 8.35 -2.93 23.34
C SER A 133 7.88 -3.91 24.42
N ALA A 134 6.78 -4.64 24.16
CA ALA A 134 6.20 -5.62 25.10
C ALA A 134 6.61 -7.07 24.79
N VAL A 135 7.09 -7.34 23.58
CA VAL A 135 7.39 -8.69 23.10
C VAL A 135 8.87 -8.76 22.74
N VAL A 136 9.56 -9.63 23.49
CA VAL A 136 10.87 -10.20 23.19
C VAL A 136 12.07 -9.68 24.00
N SER A 137 12.26 -10.29 25.17
CA SER A 137 13.61 -10.68 25.61
C SER A 137 14.10 -11.89 24.79
N ASP A 138 15.40 -12.05 24.59
CA ASP A 138 16.04 -13.17 23.84
C ASP A 138 15.61 -14.58 24.32
N ASP A 139 14.99 -14.70 25.50
CA ASP A 139 14.45 -15.94 26.09
C ASP A 139 12.93 -16.13 25.91
N SER A 140 12.26 -15.31 25.09
CA SER A 140 10.80 -15.45 24.92
C SER A 140 10.46 -16.74 24.16
N PRO A 141 9.53 -17.57 24.65
CA PRO A 141 9.21 -18.83 24.01
C PRO A 141 8.47 -18.61 22.68
N THR A 142 8.61 -19.57 21.76
CA THR A 142 7.96 -19.51 20.44
C THR A 142 6.45 -19.54 20.56
N ARG A 143 5.78 -18.68 19.78
CA ARG A 143 4.32 -18.64 19.68
C ARG A 143 3.90 -18.68 18.24
N LYS A 144 2.96 -19.56 17.91
CA LYS A 144 2.56 -19.81 16.54
C LYS A 144 1.05 -19.87 16.40
N ILE A 145 0.53 -19.24 15.35
CA ILE A 145 -0.85 -19.41 14.88
C ILE A 145 -0.76 -19.91 13.45
N THR A 146 -1.44 -20.99 13.13
CA THR A 146 -1.69 -21.45 11.75
C THR A 146 -3.17 -21.36 11.49
N TYR A 147 -3.56 -20.85 10.32
CA TYR A 147 -4.97 -20.76 9.97
C TYR A 147 -5.25 -21.21 8.53
N SER A 148 -6.40 -21.84 8.34
CA SER A 148 -6.93 -22.23 7.02
C SER A 148 -8.46 -22.16 7.06
N VAL A 149 -9.00 -21.06 6.53
CA VAL A 149 -10.42 -20.72 6.57
C VAL A 149 -10.94 -20.55 5.14
N GLN A 150 -12.04 -21.21 4.81
CA GLN A 150 -12.55 -21.19 3.43
C GLN A 150 -13.10 -19.82 3.03
N GLU A 151 -13.75 -19.11 3.96
CA GLU A 151 -14.21 -17.74 3.76
C GLU A 151 -13.93 -16.87 5.00
N VAL A 152 -13.29 -15.72 4.80
CA VAL A 152 -13.13 -14.69 5.83
C VAL A 152 -13.87 -13.44 5.39
N ILE A 153 -14.80 -12.98 6.24
CA ILE A 153 -15.44 -11.67 6.07
C ILE A 153 -14.64 -10.66 6.88
N THR A 154 -14.06 -9.67 6.21
CA THR A 154 -13.30 -8.59 6.87
C THR A 154 -14.23 -7.66 7.67
N SER A 155 -13.65 -6.80 8.50
CA SER A 155 -14.38 -5.78 9.26
C SER A 155 -15.23 -4.85 8.38
N LYS A 156 -14.79 -4.58 7.14
CA LYS A 156 -15.53 -3.77 6.16
C LYS A 156 -16.52 -4.59 5.32
N GLY A 157 -16.71 -5.87 5.63
CA GLY A 157 -17.67 -6.75 4.95
C GLY A 157 -17.17 -7.37 3.65
N ILE A 158 -15.87 -7.28 3.37
CA ILE A 158 -15.25 -7.86 2.17
C ILE A 158 -15.09 -9.37 2.40
N ALA A 159 -15.52 -10.19 1.46
CA ALA A 159 -15.33 -11.63 1.52
C ALA A 159 -14.02 -12.03 0.82
N LEU A 160 -13.15 -12.72 1.54
CA LEU A 160 -11.94 -13.36 1.02
C LEU A 160 -12.13 -14.87 1.05
N SER A 161 -11.82 -15.55 -0.05
CA SER A 161 -11.87 -17.01 -0.15
C SER A 161 -10.50 -17.65 0.01
N ASP A 162 -10.50 -18.92 0.44
CA ASP A 162 -9.31 -19.76 0.61
C ASP A 162 -8.18 -19.11 1.42
N VAL A 163 -8.54 -18.53 2.57
CA VAL A 163 -7.61 -17.79 3.41
C VAL A 163 -6.75 -18.73 4.23
N ARG A 164 -5.45 -18.76 3.96
CA ARG A 164 -4.49 -19.62 4.65
C ARG A 164 -3.25 -18.85 5.05
N GLY A 165 -2.59 -19.30 6.11
CA GLY A 165 -1.37 -18.67 6.55
C GLY A 165 -1.02 -18.94 7.99
N GLY A 166 -0.27 -18.01 8.56
CA GLY A 166 0.12 -18.09 9.96
C GLY A 166 0.87 -16.87 10.46
N VAL A 167 1.01 -16.83 11.77
CA VAL A 167 1.82 -15.87 12.50
C VAL A 167 2.79 -16.64 13.36
N GLU A 168 4.06 -16.28 13.32
CA GLU A 168 5.10 -16.87 14.15
C GLU A 168 5.90 -15.77 14.86
N LEU A 169 5.97 -15.89 16.18
CA LEU A 169 6.70 -14.99 17.07
C LEU A 169 7.83 -15.80 17.69
N THR A 170 9.08 -15.47 17.34
CA THR A 170 10.28 -16.08 17.92
C THR A 170 11.18 -15.02 18.54
N PRO A 171 12.06 -15.39 19.48
CA PRO A 171 12.87 -14.41 20.19
C PRO A 171 13.89 -13.68 19.30
N SER A 172 14.40 -14.30 18.25
CA SER A 172 15.44 -13.67 17.42
C SER A 172 14.89 -12.97 16.15
N ASN A 173 13.63 -13.21 15.79
CA ASN A 173 13.05 -12.69 14.56
C ASN A 173 12.05 -11.56 14.80
N TRP A 174 11.79 -10.80 13.74
CA TRP A 174 10.55 -10.04 13.64
C TRP A 174 9.35 -11.01 13.60
N PRO A 175 8.15 -10.57 14.03
CA PRO A 175 6.94 -11.34 13.79
C PRO A 175 6.85 -11.75 12.32
N SER A 176 6.80 -13.05 12.07
CA SER A 176 6.64 -13.58 10.72
C SER A 176 5.16 -13.77 10.46
N VAL A 177 4.67 -13.18 9.38
CA VAL A 177 3.26 -13.24 9.00
C VAL A 177 3.19 -13.73 7.56
N MET A 178 2.30 -14.68 7.30
CA MET A 178 1.93 -15.10 5.96
C MET A 178 0.41 -15.11 5.89
N VAL A 179 -0.15 -14.44 4.90
CA VAL A 179 -1.57 -14.48 4.53
C VAL A 179 -1.62 -14.77 3.04
N GLN A 180 -2.38 -15.78 2.65
CA GLN A 180 -2.75 -16.06 1.26
C GLN A 180 -4.27 -16.17 1.21
N GLY A 181 -4.88 -15.65 0.16
CA GLY A 181 -6.31 -15.79 -0.08
C GLY A 181 -6.67 -15.28 -1.46
N GLN A 182 -7.96 -15.14 -1.72
CA GLN A 182 -8.49 -14.64 -2.97
C GLN A 182 -9.58 -13.60 -2.72
N LEU A 183 -9.57 -12.54 -3.53
CA LEU A 183 -10.66 -11.59 -3.64
C LEU A 183 -11.34 -11.84 -4.99
N GLY A 184 -12.53 -12.45 -4.97
CA GLY A 184 -13.07 -13.07 -6.18
C GLY A 184 -12.13 -14.18 -6.66
N ASP A 185 -11.68 -14.11 -7.91
CA ASP A 185 -10.69 -15.04 -8.47
C ASP A 185 -9.24 -14.53 -8.38
N ALA A 186 -9.04 -13.29 -7.89
CA ALA A 186 -7.74 -12.64 -7.86
C ALA A 186 -6.97 -13.02 -6.57
N PRO A 187 -5.71 -13.51 -6.67
CA PRO A 187 -4.92 -13.83 -5.48
C PRO A 187 -4.58 -12.58 -4.66
N LEU A 188 -4.55 -12.74 -3.34
CA LEU A 188 -4.07 -11.75 -2.38
C LEU A 188 -3.01 -12.42 -1.50
N VAL A 189 -1.83 -11.82 -1.40
CA VAL A 189 -0.72 -12.34 -0.58
C VAL A 189 -0.15 -11.22 0.29
N VAL A 190 0.04 -11.51 1.56
CA VAL A 190 0.78 -10.65 2.50
C VAL A 190 1.86 -11.50 3.17
N GLN A 191 3.10 -11.03 3.11
CA GLN A 191 4.21 -11.68 3.76
C GLN A 191 5.03 -10.67 4.54
N ILE A 192 5.27 -10.95 5.82
CA ILE A 192 6.16 -10.20 6.70
C ILE A 192 7.19 -11.18 7.24
N SER A 193 8.47 -10.83 7.15
CA SER A 193 9.55 -11.69 7.62
C SER A 193 10.81 -10.89 7.96
N GLY A 194 11.72 -11.46 8.73
CA GLY A 194 13.05 -10.87 8.95
C GLY A 194 13.66 -11.28 10.28
N THR A 195 14.98 -11.16 10.38
CA THR A 195 15.75 -11.49 11.58
C THR A 195 16.39 -10.23 12.13
N ARG A 196 16.35 -10.02 13.45
CA ARG A 196 16.98 -8.83 14.05
C ARG A 196 18.51 -8.97 14.01
N PRO A 197 19.25 -7.85 13.84
CA PRO A 197 18.81 -6.45 13.81
C PRO A 197 18.43 -5.92 12.42
N ASP A 198 18.36 -6.77 11.39
CA ASP A 198 18.02 -6.32 10.03
C ASP A 198 16.58 -5.78 9.98
N PRO A 199 16.27 -4.84 9.06
CA PRO A 199 14.90 -4.38 8.84
C PRO A 199 13.95 -5.55 8.52
N LEU A 200 12.70 -5.45 8.97
CA LEU A 200 11.67 -6.40 8.53
C LEU A 200 11.43 -6.22 7.03
N LYS A 201 11.10 -7.30 6.33
CA LYS A 201 10.73 -7.32 4.92
C LYS A 201 9.22 -7.48 4.82
N VAL A 202 8.60 -6.67 3.98
CA VAL A 202 7.17 -6.75 3.67
C VAL A 202 7.01 -6.98 2.19
N ARG A 203 6.17 -7.96 1.85
CA ARG A 203 5.70 -8.18 0.50
C ARG A 203 4.18 -8.21 0.50
N PHE A 204 3.59 -7.47 -0.41
CA PHE A 204 2.14 -7.45 -0.61
C PHE A 204 1.86 -7.66 -2.10
N GLU A 205 0.99 -8.61 -2.42
CA GLU A 205 0.57 -8.88 -3.79
C GLU A 205 -0.96 -8.88 -3.90
N SER A 206 -1.47 -8.27 -4.96
CA SER A 206 -2.86 -8.40 -5.37
C SER A 206 -2.93 -8.72 -6.86
N GLY A 207 -3.72 -9.71 -7.24
CA GLY A 207 -4.00 -10.03 -8.63
C GLY A 207 -4.93 -9.02 -9.32
N ASP A 208 -5.68 -8.25 -8.53
CA ASP A 208 -6.59 -7.20 -8.99
C ASP A 208 -6.65 -6.09 -7.95
N LEU A 209 -5.75 -5.11 -8.06
CA LEU A 209 -5.71 -3.95 -7.18
C LEU A 209 -6.98 -3.11 -7.29
N GLY A 210 -7.59 -3.02 -8.49
CA GLY A 210 -8.81 -2.25 -8.70
C GLY A 210 -9.99 -2.81 -7.92
N ALA A 211 -10.18 -4.14 -7.96
CA ALA A 211 -11.17 -4.83 -7.15
C ALA A 211 -10.91 -4.64 -5.65
N LEU A 212 -9.65 -4.71 -5.23
CA LEU A 212 -9.27 -4.50 -3.83
C LEU A 212 -9.59 -3.08 -3.36
N LEU A 213 -9.17 -2.06 -4.12
CA LEU A 213 -9.45 -0.66 -3.81
C LEU A 213 -10.96 -0.38 -3.78
N SER A 214 -11.70 -0.92 -4.75
CA SER A 214 -13.16 -0.83 -4.80
C SER A 214 -13.82 -1.46 -3.58
N ALA A 215 -13.32 -2.63 -3.13
CA ALA A 215 -13.84 -3.32 -1.96
C ALA A 215 -13.64 -2.52 -0.66
N TYR A 216 -12.61 -1.68 -0.61
CA TYR A 216 -12.33 -0.75 0.49
C TYR A 216 -12.96 0.64 0.29
N ASN A 217 -13.81 0.83 -0.73
CA ASN A 217 -14.42 2.10 -1.10
C ASN A 217 -13.40 3.23 -1.35
N ALA A 218 -12.21 2.90 -1.84
CA ALA A 218 -11.27 3.91 -2.29
C ALA A 218 -11.76 4.53 -3.60
N ASP A 219 -11.90 5.86 -3.64
CA ASP A 219 -12.36 6.61 -4.82
C ASP A 219 -11.26 6.81 -5.87
N ILE A 220 -10.61 5.70 -6.23
CA ILE A 220 -9.58 5.65 -7.26
C ILE A 220 -10.17 4.86 -8.43
N PRO A 221 -10.38 5.46 -9.61
CA PRO A 221 -10.97 4.78 -10.75
C PRO A 221 -9.94 3.84 -11.41
N LEU A 222 -9.49 2.81 -10.69
CA LEU A 222 -8.53 1.82 -11.14
C LEU A 222 -9.26 0.49 -11.39
N ILE A 223 -9.08 -0.06 -12.59
CA ILE A 223 -9.72 -1.29 -13.02
C ILE A 223 -8.63 -2.34 -13.28
N GLY A 224 -8.78 -3.51 -12.67
CA GLY A 224 -7.81 -4.61 -12.79
C GLY A 224 -6.49 -4.28 -12.09
N GLY A 225 -5.40 -4.79 -12.66
CA GLY A 225 -4.05 -4.45 -12.26
C GLY A 225 -3.43 -5.46 -11.30
N ARG A 226 -2.38 -6.15 -11.74
CA ARG A 226 -1.54 -7.00 -10.86
C ARG A 226 -0.58 -6.11 -10.11
N PHE A 227 -0.69 -6.06 -8.80
CA PHE A 227 0.09 -5.20 -7.93
C PHE A 227 1.05 -6.03 -7.08
N VAL A 228 2.28 -5.54 -6.98
CA VAL A 228 3.30 -6.03 -6.06
C VAL A 228 3.91 -4.83 -5.35
N PHE A 229 4.00 -4.93 -4.04
CA PHE A 229 4.84 -4.07 -3.22
C PHE A 229 5.91 -4.94 -2.55
N ASP A 230 7.16 -4.51 -2.65
CA ASP A 230 8.31 -5.11 -1.97
C ASP A 230 9.04 -4.02 -1.21
N GLY A 231 9.10 -4.17 0.11
CA GLY A 231 9.69 -3.15 0.97
C GLY A 231 10.39 -3.71 2.20
N THR A 232 11.05 -2.80 2.88
CA THR A 232 11.65 -3.04 4.18
C THR A 232 11.14 -2.01 5.16
N GLY A 233 11.15 -2.35 6.44
CA GLY A 233 10.68 -1.43 7.46
C GLY A 233 11.28 -1.64 8.82
N ARG A 234 10.89 -0.75 9.72
CA ARG A 234 11.13 -0.84 11.15
C ARG A 234 9.85 -0.45 11.86
N PRO A 235 9.49 -1.13 12.96
CA PRO A 235 8.45 -0.62 13.82
C PRO A 235 8.86 0.77 14.30
N TRP A 236 7.97 1.72 14.13
CA TRP A 236 8.08 3.07 14.63
C TRP A 236 7.52 3.14 16.05
N SER A 237 7.90 4.19 16.78
CA SER A 237 7.37 4.41 18.13
C SER A 237 5.85 4.44 18.11
N ARG A 238 5.19 3.72 19.02
CA ARG A 238 3.72 3.67 19.22
C ARG A 238 2.91 2.78 18.26
N GLY A 239 3.53 1.83 17.57
CA GLY A 239 2.80 0.78 16.82
C GLY A 239 2.60 1.07 15.33
N ASP A 240 3.06 2.22 14.83
CA ASP A 240 3.18 2.48 13.40
C ASP A 240 4.39 1.73 12.82
N VAL A 241 4.41 1.47 11.52
CA VAL A 241 5.57 0.89 10.82
C VAL A 241 6.04 1.86 9.76
N GLU A 242 7.32 2.21 9.78
CA GLU A 242 7.96 2.92 8.67
C GLU A 242 8.35 1.88 7.61
N LEU A 243 7.83 2.02 6.40
CA LEU A 243 8.09 1.16 5.25
C LEU A 243 8.70 1.96 4.11
N HIS A 244 9.73 1.39 3.49
CA HIS A 244 10.34 1.91 2.28
C HIS A 244 10.40 0.78 1.26
N GLY A 245 9.93 1.00 0.04
CA GLY A 245 9.89 -0.08 -0.94
C GLY A 245 9.49 0.33 -2.34
N GLY A 246 9.61 -0.65 -3.24
CA GLY A 246 9.19 -0.53 -4.63
C GLY A 246 7.77 -1.04 -4.82
N VAL A 247 7.03 -0.34 -5.68
CA VAL A 247 5.73 -0.72 -6.19
C VAL A 247 5.87 -1.09 -7.66
N ASP A 248 5.23 -2.19 -8.07
CA ASP A 248 5.03 -2.58 -9.47
C ASP A 248 3.56 -2.92 -9.70
N LEU A 249 2.92 -2.21 -10.63
CA LEU A 249 1.53 -2.41 -11.02
C LEU A 249 1.45 -2.66 -12.52
N GLN A 250 0.93 -3.81 -12.93
CA GLN A 250 0.91 -4.23 -14.32
C GLN A 250 -0.51 -4.39 -14.87
N ASP A 251 -0.66 -4.14 -16.17
CA ASP A 251 -1.90 -4.38 -16.93
C ASP A 251 -3.16 -3.81 -16.23
N PHE A 252 -3.15 -2.51 -15.96
CA PHE A 252 -4.24 -1.81 -15.30
C PHE A 252 -4.90 -0.81 -16.25
N ARG A 253 -6.11 -0.36 -15.90
CA ARG A 253 -6.76 0.75 -16.58
C ARG A 253 -7.14 1.82 -15.57
N LEU A 254 -6.87 3.07 -15.91
CA LEU A 254 -7.43 4.21 -15.19
C LEU A 254 -8.72 4.60 -15.91
N GLY A 255 -9.83 4.69 -15.19
CA GLY A 255 -11.10 5.19 -15.70
C GLY A 255 -11.01 6.67 -16.08
N GLU A 256 -12.14 7.38 -16.07
CA GLU A 256 -12.17 8.80 -16.38
C GLU A 256 -11.53 9.62 -15.23
N ALA A 257 -10.20 9.71 -15.23
CA ALA A 257 -9.49 10.63 -14.36
C ALA A 257 -9.55 12.03 -14.98
N ALA A 258 -10.08 13.01 -14.23
CA ALA A 258 -10.20 14.39 -14.70
C ALA A 258 -8.87 14.98 -15.20
N VAL A 259 -7.74 14.58 -14.59
CA VAL A 259 -6.38 14.91 -15.07
C VAL A 259 -6.18 14.45 -16.52
N LEU A 260 -6.52 13.20 -16.84
CA LEU A 260 -6.32 12.62 -18.17
C LEU A 260 -7.24 13.28 -19.20
N THR A 261 -8.52 13.46 -18.88
CA THR A 261 -9.51 14.06 -19.77
C THR A 261 -9.15 15.49 -20.13
N ARG A 262 -8.87 16.34 -19.13
CA ARG A 262 -8.47 17.74 -19.35
C ARG A 262 -7.15 17.85 -20.12
N THR A 263 -6.19 16.96 -19.86
CA THR A 263 -4.93 16.97 -20.62
C THR A 263 -5.14 16.57 -22.08
N ILE A 264 -5.96 15.56 -22.34
CA ILE A 264 -6.29 15.15 -23.71
C ILE A 264 -6.97 16.29 -24.46
N ASP A 265 -7.95 16.93 -23.86
CA ASP A 265 -8.68 18.02 -24.49
C ASP A 265 -7.73 19.19 -24.81
N ALA A 266 -6.78 19.51 -23.92
CA ALA A 266 -5.75 20.53 -24.14
C ALA A 266 -4.73 20.17 -25.24
N LEU A 267 -4.39 18.88 -25.40
CA LEU A 267 -3.43 18.38 -26.40
C LEU A 267 -4.08 18.03 -27.74
N SER A 268 -5.40 17.84 -27.79
CA SER A 268 -6.12 17.40 -28.98
C SER A 268 -6.31 18.54 -29.99
N ARG A 269 -5.41 18.64 -30.97
CA ARG A 269 -5.67 19.43 -32.19
C ARG A 269 -6.09 18.62 -33.41
N GLU A 270 -5.84 17.30 -33.49
CA GLU A 270 -6.41 16.46 -34.58
C GLU A 270 -6.29 14.92 -34.40
N GLY A 271 -5.71 14.37 -33.31
CA GLY A 271 -5.33 12.94 -33.27
C GLY A 271 -5.84 12.07 -32.10
N LEU A 272 -6.46 12.65 -31.07
CA LEU A 272 -6.86 11.91 -29.85
C LEU A 272 -8.38 11.67 -29.74
N ALA A 273 -9.16 12.10 -30.74
CA ALA A 273 -10.63 12.03 -30.74
C ALA A 273 -11.20 10.61 -30.84
N THR A 274 -10.36 9.59 -31.09
CA THR A 274 -10.76 8.18 -31.21
C THR A 274 -10.61 7.38 -29.92
N ILE A 275 -10.26 8.01 -28.79
CA ILE A 275 -10.13 7.30 -27.52
C ILE A 275 -11.51 7.12 -26.89
N ASN A 276 -11.90 5.86 -26.68
CA ASN A 276 -13.10 5.52 -25.91
C ASN A 276 -12.84 5.84 -24.42
N LYS A 277 -13.28 7.02 -23.99
CA LYS A 277 -13.14 7.51 -22.61
C LYS A 277 -13.86 6.58 -21.61
N ASP A 278 -15.01 6.02 -22.00
CA ASP A 278 -15.83 5.14 -21.15
C ASP A 278 -15.14 3.82 -20.79
N ALA A 279 -14.23 3.35 -21.64
CA ALA A 279 -13.47 2.14 -21.36
C ALA A 279 -12.30 2.38 -20.40
N GLY A 280 -11.88 3.63 -20.19
CA GLY A 280 -10.65 4.00 -19.48
C GLY A 280 -9.36 3.93 -20.33
N PHE A 281 -8.25 4.35 -19.73
CA PHE A 281 -6.91 4.41 -20.30
C PHE A 281 -6.08 3.24 -19.81
N GLY A 282 -5.64 2.38 -20.73
CA GLY A 282 -4.85 1.20 -20.40
C GLY A 282 -3.36 1.50 -20.26
N PHE A 283 -2.77 1.00 -19.19
CA PHE A 283 -1.35 1.08 -18.89
C PHE A 283 -0.77 -0.32 -18.74
N LYS A 284 0.47 -0.51 -19.21
CA LYS A 284 1.17 -1.78 -19.12
C LYS A 284 1.90 -1.95 -17.81
N GLN A 285 2.50 -0.87 -17.32
CA GLN A 285 3.26 -0.91 -16.09
C GLN A 285 3.24 0.46 -15.43
N PHE A 286 3.16 0.46 -14.10
CA PHE A 286 3.47 1.58 -13.23
C PHE A 286 4.48 1.10 -12.19
N THR A 287 5.57 1.85 -12.02
CA THR A 287 6.58 1.59 -10.99
C THR A 287 6.79 2.82 -10.15
N ALA A 288 7.00 2.67 -8.84
CA ALA A 288 7.34 3.77 -7.96
C ALA A 288 8.18 3.30 -6.78
N ASP A 289 9.06 4.16 -6.27
CA ASP A 289 9.58 4.03 -4.92
C ASP A 289 8.69 4.83 -3.96
N ILE A 290 8.31 4.20 -2.85
CA ILE A 290 7.44 4.78 -1.84
C ILE A 290 8.07 4.75 -0.45
N ASP A 291 7.75 5.76 0.35
CA ASP A 291 7.97 5.78 1.80
C ASP A 291 6.61 5.91 2.49
N LEU A 292 6.30 5.01 3.41
CA LEU A 292 5.11 5.07 4.25
C LEU A 292 5.54 5.21 5.71
N GLY A 293 5.07 6.25 6.40
CA GLY A 293 5.34 6.45 7.82
C GLY A 293 4.66 7.70 8.35
N ASN A 294 4.38 7.73 9.66
CA ASN A 294 3.70 8.87 10.33
C ASN A 294 2.40 9.29 9.63
N GLY A 295 1.60 8.32 9.18
CA GLY A 295 0.35 8.57 8.47
C GLY A 295 0.49 9.16 7.07
N GLN A 296 1.70 9.21 6.51
CA GLN A 296 1.98 9.78 5.19
C GLN A 296 2.58 8.75 4.25
N LEU A 297 2.09 8.73 3.01
CA LEU A 297 2.66 7.99 1.89
C LEU A 297 3.34 8.99 0.95
N THR A 298 4.65 8.91 0.83
CA THR A 298 5.44 9.69 -0.13
C THR A 298 5.73 8.84 -1.35
N VAL A 299 5.41 9.35 -2.54
CA VAL A 299 5.76 8.75 -3.84
C VAL A 299 6.92 9.56 -4.42
N ARG A 300 8.09 8.93 -4.61
CA ARG A 300 9.29 9.65 -5.10
C ARG A 300 9.39 9.68 -6.61
N GLU A 301 9.26 8.52 -7.24
CA GLU A 301 9.57 8.34 -8.66
C GLU A 301 8.55 7.45 -9.38
N GLY A 302 7.27 7.77 -9.24
CA GLY A 302 6.19 7.09 -9.95
C GLY A 302 6.30 7.31 -11.46
N ARG A 303 6.25 6.22 -12.22
CA ARG A 303 6.26 6.24 -13.69
C ARG A 303 5.31 5.18 -14.21
N ALA A 304 4.38 5.57 -15.06
CA ALA A 304 3.53 4.66 -15.82
C ALA A 304 3.81 4.74 -17.32
N SER A 305 3.66 3.62 -18.00
CA SER A 305 3.70 3.53 -19.46
C SER A 305 2.63 2.58 -19.99
N GLY A 306 1.93 2.99 -21.04
CA GLY A 306 1.08 2.09 -21.82
C GLY A 306 0.04 2.77 -22.69
N GLY A 307 -0.48 2.03 -23.67
CA GLY A 307 -1.44 2.56 -24.62
C GLY A 307 -0.87 3.77 -25.39
N GLN A 308 -1.49 4.92 -25.22
CA GLN A 308 -1.15 6.16 -25.92
C GLN A 308 -0.44 7.19 -25.03
N PHE A 309 -0.29 6.93 -23.73
CA PHE A 309 0.29 7.87 -22.77
C PHE A 309 1.28 7.20 -21.80
N GLY A 310 2.23 7.97 -21.32
CA GLY A 310 2.96 7.69 -20.09
C GLY A 310 2.77 8.86 -19.13
N PHE A 311 2.87 8.61 -17.83
CA PHE A 311 2.85 9.68 -16.85
C PHE A 311 3.90 9.47 -15.77
N THR A 312 4.34 10.56 -15.17
CA THR A 312 5.08 10.54 -13.90
C THR A 312 4.16 10.94 -12.75
N LEU A 313 4.44 10.45 -11.56
CA LEU A 313 3.74 10.79 -10.33
C LEU A 313 4.76 10.93 -9.20
N GLY A 314 4.68 12.02 -8.46
CA GLY A 314 5.42 12.21 -7.22
C GLY A 314 4.64 13.09 -6.27
N GLY A 315 5.01 13.09 -4.99
CA GLY A 315 4.39 13.92 -3.97
C GLY A 315 4.02 13.12 -2.72
N VAL A 316 3.10 13.68 -1.92
CA VAL A 316 2.71 13.17 -0.61
C VAL A 316 1.20 12.96 -0.56
N VAL A 317 0.81 11.84 0.02
CA VAL A 317 -0.57 11.50 0.39
C VAL A 317 -0.61 11.41 1.91
N ASP A 318 -1.24 12.40 2.56
CA ASP A 318 -1.47 12.40 4.01
C ASP A 318 -2.74 11.58 4.29
N LEU A 319 -2.55 10.32 4.70
CA LEU A 319 -3.63 9.38 5.00
C LEU A 319 -4.36 9.75 6.29
N SER A 320 -3.69 10.43 7.22
CA SER A 320 -4.30 10.86 8.48
C SER A 320 -5.20 12.08 8.32
N LYS A 321 -4.87 12.97 7.38
CA LYS A 321 -5.66 14.16 7.07
C LYS A 321 -6.50 14.02 5.80
N GLU A 322 -6.42 12.88 5.12
CA GLU A 322 -7.05 12.61 3.82
C GLU A 322 -6.74 13.71 2.78
N GLN A 323 -5.47 14.12 2.68
CA GLN A 323 -5.02 15.19 1.78
C GLN A 323 -3.99 14.70 0.75
N LEU A 324 -4.09 15.26 -0.46
CA LEU A 324 -3.19 15.04 -1.58
C LEU A 324 -2.36 16.30 -1.83
N ASP A 325 -1.07 16.08 -2.09
CA ASP A 325 -0.14 17.04 -2.67
C ASP A 325 0.70 16.24 -3.69
N LEU A 326 0.18 16.13 -4.91
CA LEU A 326 0.76 15.31 -5.95
C LEU A 326 1.07 16.14 -7.18
N ASN A 327 2.15 15.78 -7.87
CA ASN A 327 2.54 16.41 -9.11
C ASN A 327 3.03 15.37 -10.12
N GLY A 328 2.99 15.74 -11.39
CA GLY A 328 3.42 14.83 -12.44
C GLY A 328 3.46 15.46 -13.82
N THR A 329 3.81 14.63 -14.79
CA THR A 329 3.87 14.99 -16.20
C THR A 329 3.20 13.90 -17.02
N LEU A 330 2.24 14.26 -17.86
CA LEU A 330 1.65 13.36 -18.86
C LEU A 330 2.33 13.57 -20.22
N VAL A 331 2.75 12.47 -20.84
CA VAL A 331 3.46 12.46 -22.12
C VAL A 331 2.76 11.50 -23.08
N PRO A 332 2.35 11.95 -24.28
CA PRO A 332 1.83 11.05 -25.30
C PRO A 332 2.94 10.18 -25.91
N VAL A 333 2.70 8.87 -26.04
CA VAL A 333 3.71 7.89 -26.48
C VAL A 333 4.14 8.10 -27.94
N TYR A 334 3.30 8.70 -28.79
CA TYR A 334 3.69 9.04 -30.16
C TYR A 334 4.89 9.99 -30.21
N THR A 335 5.16 10.73 -29.14
CA THR A 335 6.33 11.61 -29.05
C THR A 335 7.64 10.82 -28.86
N LEU A 336 7.60 9.63 -28.24
CA LEU A 336 8.78 8.77 -28.02
C LEU A 336 9.26 8.09 -29.31
N ASN A 337 8.33 7.67 -30.19
CA ASN A 337 8.69 7.08 -31.49
C ASN A 337 9.50 8.02 -32.39
N ARG A 338 9.39 9.34 -32.17
CA ARG A 338 10.16 10.36 -32.91
C ARG A 338 11.63 10.44 -32.46
N TRP A 339 11.98 9.94 -31.27
CA TRP A 339 13.35 9.96 -30.74
C TRP A 339 14.22 8.82 -31.28
N ILE A 340 13.65 7.63 -31.52
CA ILE A 340 14.41 6.48 -32.07
C ILE A 340 14.83 6.74 -33.54
N GLY A 341 14.12 7.61 -34.24
CA GLY A 341 14.54 8.11 -35.57
C GLY A 341 15.78 9.02 -35.56
N ALA A 342 16.28 9.44 -34.39
CA ALA A 342 17.41 10.36 -34.26
C ALA A 342 18.77 9.66 -34.07
N ILE A 343 18.83 8.31 -34.15
CA ILE A 343 20.11 7.59 -34.20
C ILE A 343 20.78 7.87 -35.56
N PRO A 344 21.93 8.59 -35.60
CA PRO A 344 22.44 9.22 -36.82
C PRO A 344 22.91 8.29 -37.95
N VAL A 345 22.76 6.98 -37.82
CA VAL A 345 23.27 6.01 -38.81
C VAL A 345 22.17 5.52 -39.77
N ILE A 346 20.89 5.81 -39.51
CA ILE A 346 19.76 5.43 -40.39
C ILE A 346 18.83 6.64 -40.65
N GLY A 347 19.35 7.87 -40.55
CA GLY A 347 18.54 9.10 -40.53
C GLY A 347 18.29 9.79 -41.88
N THR A 348 18.88 9.35 -42.99
CA THR A 348 18.76 10.07 -44.28
C THR A 348 17.50 9.76 -45.07
N LEU A 349 16.62 8.85 -44.61
CA LEU A 349 15.42 8.42 -45.35
C LEU A 349 14.09 8.64 -44.63
N LEU A 350 14.06 9.37 -43.50
CA LEU A 350 12.82 9.65 -42.77
C LEU A 350 12.71 11.15 -42.44
N THR A 351 12.89 12.00 -43.45
CA THR A 351 12.48 13.41 -43.37
C THR A 351 10.95 13.47 -43.40
N GLY A 352 10.33 13.54 -42.22
CA GLY A 352 8.95 13.97 -42.05
C GLY A 352 8.91 15.31 -41.32
N GLY A 353 8.79 16.41 -42.08
CA GLY A 353 8.13 17.66 -41.70
C GLY A 353 8.74 18.56 -40.60
N ASP A 354 8.83 19.85 -40.90
CA ASP A 354 9.12 20.92 -39.94
C ASP A 354 8.08 21.00 -38.81
N GLY A 355 8.53 21.11 -37.55
CA GLY A 355 7.80 21.86 -36.52
C GLY A 355 7.12 21.10 -35.38
N GLU A 356 7.19 19.78 -35.27
CA GLU A 356 6.47 19.07 -34.20
C GLU A 356 7.33 18.83 -32.95
N GLY A 357 7.21 19.74 -31.97
CA GLY A 357 7.87 19.62 -30.66
C GLY A 357 7.41 18.40 -29.84
N LEU A 358 8.18 18.07 -28.80
CA LEU A 358 7.79 17.09 -27.78
C LEU A 358 6.78 17.74 -26.83
N PHE A 359 5.53 17.30 -26.87
CA PHE A 359 4.44 17.81 -26.03
C PHE A 359 4.38 17.02 -24.72
N ALA A 360 4.49 17.74 -23.61
CA ALA A 360 4.26 17.21 -22.26
C ALA A 360 3.40 18.20 -21.48
N ALA A 361 2.49 17.68 -20.65
CA ALA A 361 1.66 18.51 -19.79
C ALA A 361 1.98 18.20 -18.33
N ASN A 362 2.40 19.22 -17.59
CA ASN A 362 2.58 19.07 -16.15
C ASN A 362 1.22 19.22 -15.47
N TYR A 363 1.00 18.46 -14.40
CA TYR A 363 -0.21 18.55 -13.59
C TYR A 363 0.11 18.55 -12.10
N THR A 364 -0.79 19.12 -11.32
CA THR A 364 -0.84 18.98 -9.85
C THR A 364 -2.22 18.48 -9.43
N VAL A 365 -2.26 17.78 -8.31
CA VAL A 365 -3.47 17.31 -7.63
C VAL A 365 -3.32 17.63 -6.15
N ASP A 366 -4.14 18.56 -5.67
CA ASP A 366 -4.01 19.18 -4.35
C ASP A 366 -5.35 19.10 -3.60
N GLY A 367 -5.33 18.94 -2.28
CA GLY A 367 -6.53 19.04 -1.43
C GLY A 367 -7.13 17.69 -0.99
N PRO A 368 -8.39 17.67 -0.50
CA PRO A 368 -9.00 16.48 0.11
C PRO A 368 -9.21 15.32 -0.86
N PHE A 369 -9.18 14.08 -0.37
CA PHE A 369 -9.44 12.87 -1.19
C PHE A 369 -10.81 12.92 -1.89
N SER A 370 -11.81 13.48 -1.22
CA SER A 370 -13.19 13.55 -1.71
C SER A 370 -13.41 14.61 -2.79
N GLU A 371 -12.57 15.64 -2.85
CA GLU A 371 -12.69 16.73 -3.82
C GLU A 371 -11.32 17.34 -4.14
N PRO A 372 -10.46 16.62 -4.89
CA PRO A 372 -9.14 17.11 -5.24
C PRO A 372 -9.21 18.25 -6.27
N ASP A 373 -8.46 19.33 -6.03
CA ASP A 373 -8.21 20.38 -7.01
C ASP A 373 -7.12 19.92 -7.99
N ILE A 374 -7.39 20.10 -9.29
CA ILE A 374 -6.54 19.58 -10.36
C ILE A 374 -6.15 20.73 -11.29
N SER A 375 -4.86 21.03 -11.32
CA SER A 375 -4.28 22.04 -12.21
C SER A 375 -3.42 21.40 -13.28
N ILE A 376 -3.50 21.91 -14.52
CA ILE A 376 -2.73 21.41 -15.66
C ILE A 376 -2.08 22.58 -16.37
N ASN A 377 -0.77 22.46 -16.61
CA ASN A 377 0.01 23.39 -17.41
C ASN A 377 0.49 22.73 -18.72
N PRO A 378 -0.23 22.90 -19.83
CA PRO A 378 0.05 22.25 -21.11
C PRO A 378 1.26 22.83 -21.88
N LEU A 379 1.96 23.84 -21.34
CA LEU A 379 3.00 24.59 -22.06
C LEU A 379 4.44 24.04 -21.97
N SER A 380 4.65 22.82 -21.49
CA SER A 380 6.00 22.22 -21.47
C SER A 380 6.31 21.51 -22.78
N ALA A 381 6.32 22.26 -23.89
CA ALA A 381 7.00 21.78 -25.09
C ALA A 381 8.49 21.67 -24.73
N LEU A 382 9.03 20.45 -24.65
CA LEU A 382 10.48 20.27 -24.55
C LEU A 382 11.05 20.92 -25.80
N ALA A 383 11.72 22.05 -25.58
CA ALA A 383 11.97 23.01 -26.62
C ALA A 383 12.64 22.35 -27.83
N PRO A 384 12.18 22.65 -29.07
CA PRO A 384 12.85 22.17 -30.26
C PRO A 384 14.33 22.57 -30.24
N GLY A 385 15.18 21.89 -31.04
CA GLY A 385 16.63 22.13 -31.18
C GLY A 385 17.10 23.57 -31.46
N ILE A 386 16.18 24.52 -31.48
CA ILE A 386 16.33 25.97 -31.52
C ILE A 386 16.89 26.54 -30.21
N ILE A 387 16.50 26.05 -29.02
CA ILE A 387 17.09 26.57 -27.75
C ILE A 387 18.59 26.22 -27.65
N ARG A 388 19.00 25.06 -28.18
CA ARG A 388 20.43 24.70 -28.28
C ARG A 388 21.19 25.57 -29.29
N LYS A 389 20.54 26.01 -30.37
CA LYS A 389 21.12 26.98 -31.31
C LYS A 389 21.12 28.41 -30.76
N LEU A 390 20.21 28.80 -29.87
CA LEU A 390 20.19 30.14 -29.27
C LEU A 390 21.10 30.28 -28.04
N LEU A 391 21.28 29.21 -27.27
CA LEU A 391 22.19 29.19 -26.11
C LEU A 391 23.65 28.87 -26.49
N PHE A 392 23.89 28.20 -27.63
CA PHE A 392 25.22 27.74 -28.05
C PHE A 392 25.61 28.05 -29.50
N ALA A 393 24.82 28.78 -30.30
CA ALA A 393 25.40 29.53 -31.42
C ALA A 393 26.09 30.77 -30.83
N GLN A 394 27.20 30.53 -30.14
CA GLN A 394 28.18 31.55 -29.79
C GLN A 394 28.53 32.37 -31.03
N ASP A 395 28.65 33.68 -30.83
CA ASP A 395 29.84 34.43 -31.24
C ASP A 395 30.46 34.01 -32.58
N ASN A 396 29.70 34.13 -33.67
CA ASN A 396 30.28 34.40 -34.97
C ASN A 396 30.16 35.90 -35.24
N LEU A 397 31.02 36.68 -34.60
CA LEU A 397 31.46 37.94 -35.20
C LEU A 397 32.28 37.56 -36.44
N PRO A 398 32.03 38.14 -37.62
CA PRO A 398 32.93 37.96 -38.74
C PRO A 398 34.28 38.56 -38.36
N ALA A 399 35.35 37.77 -38.49
CA ALA A 399 36.70 38.30 -38.52
C ALA A 399 36.75 39.31 -39.68
N LYS A 400 36.91 40.60 -39.37
CA LYS A 400 37.25 41.59 -40.37
C LYS A 400 38.59 41.20 -40.99
N GLU A 401 38.57 40.93 -42.29
CA GLU A 401 39.76 40.97 -43.13
C GLU A 401 40.48 42.31 -43.00
N GLY A 402 41.79 42.24 -43.20
CA GLY A 402 42.76 43.23 -42.76
C GLY A 402 42.54 44.66 -43.26
N GLU A 403 42.85 45.59 -42.37
CA GLU A 403 43.38 46.89 -42.77
C GLU A 403 44.88 46.93 -42.49
N GLU A 404 45.63 47.19 -43.56
CA GLU A 404 47.04 47.53 -43.58
C GLU A 404 47.35 48.64 -42.56
N ARG A 405 48.39 48.43 -41.77
CA ARG A 405 49.00 49.51 -40.99
C ARG A 405 49.60 50.53 -41.97
N LYS A 406 48.93 51.65 -42.18
CA LYS A 406 49.59 52.85 -42.70
C LYS A 406 50.61 53.36 -41.67
N PRO A 407 51.81 53.82 -42.10
CA PRO A 407 52.81 54.36 -41.19
C PRO A 407 52.29 55.62 -40.46
N LEU A 408 52.64 55.76 -39.19
CA LEU A 408 52.38 56.96 -38.39
C LEU A 408 53.06 58.18 -39.04
N GLU A 409 52.26 59.15 -39.49
CA GLU A 409 52.75 60.49 -39.81
C GLU A 409 53.08 61.26 -38.51
N PRO A 410 54.21 61.99 -38.44
CA PRO A 410 54.60 62.75 -37.26
C PRO A 410 53.69 63.98 -37.05
N PRO A 411 53.55 64.47 -35.81
CA PRO A 411 52.60 65.52 -35.47
C PRO A 411 52.94 66.84 -36.19
N PRO A 412 51.95 67.54 -36.78
CA PRO A 412 52.17 68.88 -37.32
C PRO A 412 52.38 69.87 -36.19
N GLY A 413 53.57 70.44 -36.11
CA GLY A 413 53.86 71.57 -35.25
C GLY A 413 53.05 72.81 -35.66
N MET A 414 52.52 73.51 -34.66
CA MET A 414 52.31 74.95 -34.76
C MET A 414 53.67 75.61 -34.99
N VAL A 415 53.82 76.27 -36.13
CA VAL A 415 54.78 77.37 -36.24
C VAL A 415 53.97 78.66 -36.18
N ASP A 416 54.43 79.58 -35.36
CA ASP A 416 53.93 80.95 -35.26
C ASP A 416 53.96 81.67 -36.63
N HIS A 417 52.89 82.40 -36.96
CA HIS A 417 52.86 83.83 -37.32
C HIS A 417 51.65 84.20 -38.20
N GLY A 418 50.95 85.28 -37.80
CA GLY A 418 49.65 85.69 -38.34
C GLY A 418 49.62 86.19 -39.79
N GLY A 419 48.40 86.44 -40.26
CA GLY A 419 48.09 87.03 -41.56
C GLY A 419 46.81 86.48 -42.14
#